data_AF-A0A659UK58-F1
#
_entry.id   AF-A0A659UK58-F1
#
_cell.length_a   1.000
_cell.length_b   1.000
_cell.length_c   1.000
_cell.angle_alpha   90.00
_cell.angle_beta   90.00
_cell.angle_gamma   90.00
#
_symmetry.space_group_name_H-M   'P 1'
#
loop_
_entity.id
_entity.type
_entity.pdbx_description
1 polymer ?
#
loop_
_entity_poly.entity_id
_entity_poly.type
_entity_poly.pdbx_seq_one_letter_code
_entity_poly.pdbx_strand_id
1 'polypeptide(L)'
;PVEPAGPGAGRAIERLVVHLPPKERACVLLKDVFDHSLDEMADLVGSTSGGVKSALNRGRAKLAALPAQPVAVPPHNPELERLLDRYVALFNARDWDGVRALTSADARL
;
A
#
# COMPACT_ATOMS: atom_id res chain seq x y z
N PRO A 1 24.50 2.22 8.35
CA PRO A 1 23.45 1.17 8.27
C PRO A 1 22.10 1.80 8.58
N VAL A 2 21.23 1.93 7.58
CA VAL A 2 19.82 2.27 7.80
C VAL A 2 19.22 1.03 8.46
N GLU A 3 18.84 1.13 9.74
CA GLU A 3 18.04 0.09 10.39
C GLU A 3 16.79 -0.10 9.52
N PRO A 4 16.55 -1.31 8.96
CA PRO A 4 15.34 -1.56 8.19
C PRO A 4 14.16 -1.24 9.09
N ALA A 5 13.11 -0.65 8.51
CA ALA A 5 11.90 -0.33 9.23
C ALA A 5 11.50 -1.57 10.05
N GLY A 6 11.47 -1.43 11.39
CA GLY A 6 11.43 -2.58 12.30
C GLY A 6 10.27 -3.54 12.03
N PRO A 7 10.16 -4.67 12.74
CA PRO A 7 9.20 -5.74 12.47
C PRO A 7 7.73 -5.30 12.23
N GLY A 8 7.34 -4.10 12.68
CA GLY A 8 6.03 -3.51 12.40
C GLY A 8 5.81 -3.02 10.96
N ALA A 9 6.79 -2.42 10.30
CA ALA A 9 6.58 -1.82 8.96
C ALA A 9 6.45 -2.89 7.88
N GLY A 10 7.32 -3.91 7.90
CA GLY A 10 7.21 -5.05 6.98
C GLY A 10 5.84 -5.76 7.09
N ARG A 11 5.35 -5.98 8.32
CA ARG A 11 4.03 -6.57 8.54
C ARG A 11 2.88 -5.65 8.09
N ALA A 12 3.01 -4.34 8.27
CA ALA A 12 2.00 -3.39 7.80
C ALA A 12 1.91 -3.39 6.26
N ILE A 13 3.07 -3.41 5.58
CA ILE A 13 3.15 -3.48 4.12
C ILE A 13 2.58 -4.82 3.62
N GLU A 14 2.95 -5.94 4.25
CA GLU A 14 2.40 -7.26 3.90
C GLU A 14 0.87 -7.27 3.99
N ARG A 15 0.29 -6.75 5.09
CA ARG A 15 -1.17 -6.65 5.26
C ARG A 15 -1.82 -5.82 4.14
N LEU A 16 -1.20 -4.72 3.74
CA LEU A 16 -1.70 -3.88 2.65
C LEU A 16 -1.64 -4.60 1.30
N VAL A 17 -0.49 -5.17 0.97
CA VAL A 17 -0.22 -5.78 -0.33
C VAL A 17 -1.08 -7.04 -0.52
N VAL A 18 -1.17 -7.89 0.49
CA VAL A 18 -1.88 -9.17 0.42
C VAL A 18 -3.40 -9.00 0.39
N HIS A 19 -3.95 -8.12 1.23
CA HIS A 19 -5.40 -8.11 1.48
C HIS A 19 -6.17 -7.03 0.72
N LEU A 20 -5.48 -6.06 0.13
CA LEU A 20 -6.13 -4.98 -0.61
C LEU A 20 -5.87 -5.08 -2.12
N PRO A 21 -6.91 -4.89 -2.95
CA PRO A 21 -6.76 -4.62 -4.37
C PRO A 21 -5.83 -3.42 -4.64
N PRO A 22 -5.18 -3.35 -5.82
CA PRO A 22 -4.15 -2.36 -6.12
C PRO A 22 -4.56 -0.91 -5.85
N LYS A 23 -5.74 -0.51 -6.34
CA LYS A 23 -6.24 0.85 -6.13
C LYS A 23 -6.56 1.18 -4.67
N GLU A 24 -7.01 0.21 -3.88
CA GLU A 24 -7.33 0.44 -2.47
C GLU A 24 -6.07 0.57 -1.61
N ARG A 25 -5.06 -0.29 -1.80
CA ARG A 25 -3.76 -0.12 -1.10
C ARG A 25 -3.08 1.18 -1.49
N ALA A 26 -3.15 1.58 -2.76
CA ALA A 26 -2.55 2.82 -3.19
C ALA A 26 -3.19 4.04 -2.53
N CYS A 27 -4.53 4.05 -2.45
CA CYS A 27 -5.24 5.13 -1.75
C CYS A 27 -4.90 5.15 -0.25
N VAL A 28 -4.81 3.99 0.40
CA VAL A 28 -4.44 3.92 1.82
C VAL A 28 -3.00 4.43 2.04
N LEU A 29 -2.02 3.99 1.26
CA LEU A 29 -0.64 4.45 1.37
C LEU A 29 -0.51 5.96 1.15
N LEU A 30 -1.06 6.46 0.05
CA LEU A 30 -0.99 7.89 -0.29
C LEU A 30 -1.65 8.77 0.78
N LYS A 31 -2.72 8.30 1.43
CA LYS A 31 -3.37 9.08 2.49
C LYS A 31 -2.72 8.90 3.86
N ASP A 32 -2.46 7.67 4.28
CA ASP A 32 -2.13 7.38 5.69
C ASP A 32 -0.63 7.49 5.96
N VAL A 33 0.22 7.42 4.92
CA VAL A 33 1.67 7.57 5.04
C VAL A 33 2.13 8.93 4.53
N PHE A 34 1.56 9.39 3.41
CA PHE A 34 2.01 10.62 2.73
C PHE A 34 1.08 11.83 2.94
N ASP A 35 -0.06 11.66 3.61
CA ASP A 35 -1.06 12.69 3.89
C ASP A 35 -1.58 13.49 2.68
N HIS A 36 -1.64 12.87 1.50
CA HIS A 36 -2.18 13.56 0.33
C HIS A 36 -3.64 13.98 0.47
N SER A 37 -4.01 15.03 -0.25
CA SER A 37 -5.41 15.37 -0.51
C SER A 37 -6.05 14.38 -1.49
N LEU A 38 -7.39 14.29 -1.47
CA LEU A 38 -8.11 13.41 -2.40
C LEU A 38 -7.90 13.78 -3.87
N ASP A 39 -7.66 15.06 -4.15
CA ASP A 39 -7.47 15.57 -5.50
C ASP A 39 -6.07 15.20 -6.03
N GLU A 40 -5.01 15.40 -5.23
CA GLU A 40 -3.66 14.94 -5.62
C GLU A 40 -3.61 13.43 -5.82
N MET A 41 -4.30 12.67 -4.97
CA MET A 41 -4.40 11.22 -5.14
C MET A 41 -5.12 10.85 -6.43
N ALA A 42 -6.17 11.58 -6.80
CA ALA A 42 -6.95 11.35 -8.01
C ALA A 42 -6.07 11.47 -9.26
N ASP A 43 -5.22 12.50 -9.29
CA ASP A 43 -4.24 12.70 -10.37
C ASP A 43 -3.18 11.59 -10.39
N LEU A 44 -2.63 11.23 -9.23
CA LEU A 44 -1.59 10.20 -9.12
C LEU A 44 -2.08 8.82 -9.59
N VAL A 45 -3.30 8.43 -9.20
CA VAL A 45 -3.85 7.09 -9.48
C VAL A 45 -4.76 7.04 -10.71
N GLY A 46 -4.88 8.13 -11.47
CA GLY A 46 -5.71 8.19 -12.69
C GLY A 46 -7.20 7.92 -12.38
N SER A 47 -7.77 8.65 -11.43
CA SER A 47 -9.12 8.46 -10.93
C SER A 47 -9.83 9.79 -10.69
N THR A 48 -11.09 9.76 -10.26
CA THR A 48 -11.78 10.93 -9.69
C THR A 48 -11.66 10.94 -8.17
N SER A 49 -11.72 12.11 -7.54
CA SER A 49 -11.66 12.26 -6.06
C SER A 49 -12.73 11.42 -5.35
N GLY A 50 -13.92 11.27 -5.93
CA GLY A 50 -14.98 10.38 -5.42
C GLY A 50 -14.62 8.89 -5.52
N GLY A 51 -13.96 8.49 -6.61
CA GLY A 51 -13.41 7.14 -6.79
C GLY A 51 -12.30 6.84 -5.79
N VAL A 52 -11.38 7.79 -5.57
CA VAL A 52 -10.31 7.66 -4.57
C VAL A 52 -10.90 7.57 -3.16
N LYS A 53 -11.83 8.44 -2.80
CA LYS A 53 -12.52 8.42 -1.49
C LYS A 53 -13.18 7.08 -1.22
N SER A 54 -13.86 6.52 -2.22
CA SER A 54 -14.51 5.21 -2.11
C SER A 54 -13.49 4.08 -1.94
N ALA A 55 -12.41 4.09 -2.71
CA ALA A 55 -11.34 3.08 -2.61
C ALA A 55 -10.62 3.15 -1.26
N LEU A 56 -10.29 4.36 -0.78
CA LEU A 56 -9.72 4.59 0.55
C LEU A 56 -10.61 4.04 1.66
N ASN A 57 -11.91 4.37 1.61
CA ASN A 57 -12.86 3.90 2.62
C ASN A 57 -12.96 2.36 2.65
N ARG A 58 -13.06 1.73 1.47
CA ARG A 58 -13.08 0.27 1.38
C ARG A 58 -11.79 -0.37 1.85
N GLY A 59 -10.64 0.20 1.48
CA GLY A 59 -9.32 -0.27 1.91
C GLY A 59 -9.20 -0.26 3.44
N ARG A 60 -9.52 0.87 4.08
CA ARG A 60 -9.51 0.98 5.54
C ARG A 60 -10.48 0.02 6.22
N ALA A 61 -11.70 -0.13 5.68
CA ALA A 61 -12.69 -1.06 6.21
C ALA A 61 -12.20 -2.52 6.15
N LYS A 62 -11.58 -2.94 5.03
CA LYS A 62 -10.98 -4.27 4.90
C LYS A 62 -9.86 -4.50 5.91
N LEU A 63 -8.95 -3.54 6.06
CA LEU A 63 -7.86 -3.66 7.04
C LEU A 63 -8.36 -3.75 8.48
N ALA A 64 -9.41 -2.98 8.82
CA ALA A 64 -10.04 -3.01 10.14
C ALA A 64 -10.76 -4.34 10.43
N ALA A 65 -11.25 -5.03 9.41
CA ALA A 65 -11.90 -6.33 9.54
C ALA A 65 -10.89 -7.50 9.65
N LEU A 66 -9.61 -7.28 9.38
CA LEU A 66 -8.59 -8.33 9.48
C LEU A 66 -8.23 -8.60 10.95
N PRO A 67 -8.03 -9.87 11.34
CA PRO A 67 -7.58 -10.21 12.69
C PRO A 67 -6.24 -9.55 13.03
N ALA A 68 -6.03 -9.29 14.32
CA ALA A 68 -4.79 -8.67 14.81
C ALA A 68 -3.56 -9.57 14.55
N GLN A 69 -3.75 -10.88 14.60
CA GLN A 69 -2.73 -11.87 14.25
C GLN A 69 -2.90 -12.27 12.77
N PRO A 70 -1.83 -12.24 11.96
CA PRO A 70 -1.90 -12.71 10.58
C PRO A 70 -2.25 -14.20 10.57
N VAL A 71 -3.30 -14.56 9.84
CA VAL A 71 -3.47 -15.94 9.36
C VAL A 71 -2.46 -16.12 8.24
N ALA A 72 -1.65 -17.19 8.28
CA ALA A 72 -0.63 -17.45 7.28
C ALA A 72 -1.20 -17.29 5.87
N VAL A 73 -0.66 -16.33 5.13
CA VAL A 73 -1.04 -16.08 3.74
C VAL A 73 -0.46 -17.22 2.90
N PRO A 74 -1.23 -17.90 2.04
CA PRO A 74 -0.67 -18.90 1.15
C PRO A 74 0.21 -18.19 0.11
N PRO A 75 1.53 -18.45 0.04
CA PRO A 75 2.41 -17.79 -0.91
C PRO A 75 2.44 -18.61 -2.20
N HIS A 76 1.60 -18.26 -3.16
CA HIS A 76 1.69 -18.81 -4.52
C HIS A 76 1.51 -17.75 -5.61
N ASN A 77 1.66 -16.46 -5.30
CA ASN A 77 1.67 -15.40 -6.32
C ASN A 77 3.05 -14.71 -6.38
N PRO A 78 3.92 -15.12 -7.32
CA PRO A 78 5.24 -14.53 -7.50
C PRO A 78 5.23 -13.03 -7.83
N GLU A 79 4.16 -12.50 -8.41
CA GLU A 79 4.07 -11.05 -8.68
C GLU A 79 3.84 -10.27 -7.39
N LEU A 80 3.02 -10.83 -6.50
CA LEU A 80 2.70 -10.23 -5.21
C LEU A 80 3.93 -10.21 -4.29
N GLU A 81 4.70 -11.29 -4.27
CA GLU A 81 5.97 -11.38 -3.54
C GLU A 81 6.97 -10.33 -4.03
N ARG A 82 7.15 -10.20 -5.34
CA ARG A 82 8.02 -9.16 -5.91
C ARG A 82 7.54 -7.75 -5.58
N LEU A 83 6.23 -7.52 -5.56
CA LEU A 83 5.66 -6.23 -5.19
C LEU A 83 5.95 -5.92 -3.71
N LEU A 84 5.76 -6.89 -2.81
CA LEU A 84 6.07 -6.78 -1.39
C LEU A 84 7.55 -6.45 -1.17
N ASP A 85 8.45 -7.20 -1.80
CA ASP A 85 9.90 -7.00 -1.70
C ASP A 85 10.30 -5.59 -2.12
N ARG A 86 9.71 -5.07 -3.22
CA ARG A 86 9.98 -3.70 -3.69
C ARG A 86 9.49 -2.65 -2.69
N TYR A 87 8.29 -2.79 -2.14
CA TYR A 87 7.81 -1.87 -1.09
C TYR A 87 8.73 -1.90 0.13
N VAL A 88 9.08 -3.08 0.64
CA VAL A 88 9.96 -3.23 1.80
C VAL A 88 11.33 -2.61 1.54
N ALA A 89 11.93 -2.85 0.37
CA ALA A 89 13.22 -2.28 0.01
C ALA A 89 13.19 -0.74 -0.02
N LEU A 90 12.16 -0.14 -0.64
CA LEU A 90 12.02 1.31 -0.73
C LEU A 90 11.76 1.95 0.63
N PHE A 91 10.92 1.35 1.47
CA PHE A 91 10.69 1.81 2.85
C PHE A 91 11.97 1.75 3.69
N ASN A 92 12.75 0.67 3.58
CA ASN A 92 14.02 0.53 4.31
C ASN A 92 15.07 1.54 3.83
N ALA A 93 15.10 1.85 2.54
CA ALA A 93 15.93 2.89 1.97
C ALA A 93 15.44 4.31 2.30
N ARG A 94 14.22 4.44 2.87
CA ARG A 94 13.51 5.72 3.05
C ARG A 94 13.34 6.48 1.74
N ASP A 95 13.23 5.75 0.63
CA ASP A 95 13.00 6.28 -0.71
C ASP A 95 11.51 6.54 -0.91
N TRP A 96 11.05 7.66 -0.36
CA TRP A 96 9.65 8.07 -0.38
C TRP A 96 9.11 8.37 -1.78
N ASP A 97 9.97 8.89 -2.67
CA ASP A 97 9.62 9.14 -4.06
C ASP A 97 9.45 7.81 -4.82
N GLY A 98 10.33 6.85 -4.57
CA GLY A 98 10.21 5.50 -5.10
C GLY A 98 8.95 4.79 -4.60
N VAL A 99 8.62 4.89 -3.30
CA VAL A 99 7.36 4.32 -2.76
C VAL A 99 6.16 4.95 -3.46
N ARG A 100 6.13 6.27 -3.61
CA ARG A 100 5.03 6.99 -4.29
C ARG A 100 4.89 6.57 -5.75
N ALA A 101 5.99 6.46 -6.48
CA ALA A 101 6.00 6.05 -7.87
C ALA A 101 5.49 4.61 -8.04
N LEU A 102 5.99 3.68 -7.21
CA LEU A 102 5.52 2.29 -7.17
C LEU A 102 4.02 2.23 -6.87
N THR A 103 3.58 2.96 -5.85
CA THR A 103 2.17 3.03 -5.42
C THR A 103 1.25 3.52 -6.55
N SER A 104 1.68 4.55 -7.28
CA SER A 104 0.91 5.14 -8.36
C SER A 104 0.82 4.21 -9.58
N ALA A 105 1.92 3.52 -9.91
CA ALA A 105 1.95 2.55 -11.01
C ALA A 105 1.06 1.34 -10.70
N ASP A 106 1.15 0.85 -9.47
CA ASP A 106 0.39 -0.28 -8.96
C ASP A 106 -1.13 -0.03 -8.99
N ALA A 107 -1.57 1.20 -8.68
CA ALA A 107 -2.99 1.58 -8.77
C ALA A 107 -3.60 1.51 -10.18
N ARG A 108 -2.76 1.41 -11.22
CA ARG A 108 -3.13 1.41 -12.64
C ARG A 108 -3.06 0.03 -13.30
N LEU A 109 -2.68 -1.00 -12.53
CA LEU A 109 -2.78 -2.42 -12.92
C LEU A 109 -4.23 -2.88 -12.88
#